data_AF-A0AAV6JNN9-F1
#
_entry.id   AF-A0AAV6JNN9-F1
#
_cell.length_a   1.000
_cell.length_b   1.000
_cell.length_c   1.000
_cell.angle_alpha   90.00
_cell.angle_beta   90.00
_cell.angle_gamma   90.00
#
_symmetry.space_group_name_H-M   'P 1'
#
loop_
_entity.id
_entity.type
_entity.pdbx_description
1 polymer ?
#
loop_
_entity_poly.entity_id
_entity_poly.type
_entity_poly.pdbx_seq_one_letter_code
_entity_poly.pdbx_strand_id
1 'polypeptide(L)' 'MELYPTGSSLPDCSHACGPCFPCKRVMISFKCSTESCPIVYRCMCRGKYYHVPSN' A
#
# COMPACT_ATOMS: atom_id res chain seq x y z
N MET A 1 -1.08 -15.54 -14.42
CA MET A 1 -1.37 -14.15 -14.01
C MET A 1 -0.61 -13.97 -12.73
N GLU A 2 0.42 -13.13 -12.72
CA GLU A 2 1.24 -12.81 -11.54
C GLU A 2 0.35 -12.07 -10.52
N LEU A 3 -0.58 -12.80 -9.91
CA LEU A 3 -1.19 -12.43 -8.66
C LEU A 3 -0.04 -12.54 -7.67
N TYR A 4 0.63 -11.42 -7.35
CA TYR A 4 1.59 -11.39 -6.25
C TYR A 4 0.87 -11.94 -5.02
N PRO A 5 1.20 -13.15 -4.52
CA PRO A 5 0.21 -13.90 -3.78
C PRO A 5 0.04 -13.48 -2.33
N THR A 6 0.88 -12.69 -1.69
CA THR A 6 1.30 -13.18 -0.36
C THR A 6 0.81 -12.35 0.81
N GLY A 7 -0.08 -12.95 1.60
CA GLY A 7 -0.41 -12.50 2.94
C GLY A 7 0.85 -12.32 3.77
N SER A 8 0.97 -11.16 4.39
CA SER A 8 1.86 -10.86 5.51
C SER A 8 1.49 -9.45 5.94
N SER A 9 1.20 -9.29 7.23
CA SER A 9 1.19 -8.06 8.01
C SER A 9 0.92 -6.76 7.26
N LEU A 10 -0.21 -6.14 7.59
CA LEU A 10 -0.51 -4.75 7.21
C LEU A 10 0.75 -3.87 7.27
N PRO A 11 1.14 -3.19 6.17
CA PRO A 11 2.41 -2.50 6.11
C PRO A 11 2.49 -1.41 7.17
N ASP A 12 3.59 -1.39 7.92
CA ASP A 12 3.86 -0.32 8.88
C ASP A 12 4.38 0.92 8.14
N CYS A 13 3.52 1.94 8.07
CA CYS A 13 3.87 3.20 7.44
C CYS A 13 4.58 4.16 8.40
N SER A 14 4.73 3.81 9.68
CA SER A 14 5.18 4.75 10.71
C SER A 14 6.55 5.34 10.37
N HIS A 15 7.47 4.54 9.81
CA HIS A 15 8.80 4.98 9.40
C HIS A 15 9.03 4.95 7.87
N ALA A 16 8.02 4.62 7.07
CA ALA A 16 8.16 4.44 5.62
C ALA A 16 8.29 5.78 4.85
N CYS A 17 7.68 6.86 5.35
CA CYS A 17 7.77 8.18 4.69
C CYS A 17 8.97 9.01 5.15
N GLY A 18 9.92 8.44 5.89
CA GLY A 18 11.09 9.14 6.43
C GLY A 18 10.70 10.34 7.31
N PRO A 19 11.16 11.58 7.03
CA PRO A 19 10.83 12.76 7.81
C PRO A 19 9.43 13.33 7.53
N CYS A 20 8.64 12.71 6.64
CA CYS A 20 7.34 13.23 6.24
C CYS A 20 6.24 12.82 7.21
N PHE A 21 5.62 13.81 7.88
CA PHE A 21 4.47 13.62 8.77
C PHE A 21 3.29 14.50 8.34
N PRO A 22 2.03 13.97 8.32
CA PRO A 22 1.62 12.62 8.71
C PRO A 22 1.79 11.58 7.58
N CYS A 23 2.44 10.45 7.88
CA CYS A 23 2.50 9.28 7.01
C CYS A 23 1.33 8.34 7.34
N LYS A 24 0.49 8.04 6.34
CA LYS A 24 -0.71 7.22 6.52
C LYS A 24 -0.72 6.04 5.55
N ARG A 25 -1.26 4.91 5.99
CA ARG A 25 -1.56 3.79 5.10
C ARG A 25 -2.81 4.10 4.28
N VAL A 26 -2.74 3.86 2.99
CA VAL A 26 -3.86 4.01 2.05
C VAL A 26 -4.09 2.71 1.30
N MET A 27 -5.36 2.42 1.05
CA MET A 27 -5.80 1.29 0.24
C MET A 27 -6.02 1.79 -1.18
N ILE A 28 -5.41 1.12 -2.15
CA ILE A 28 -5.57 1.39 -3.57
C ILE A 28 -6.34 0.21 -4.16
N SER A 29 -7.61 0.44 -4.48
CA SER A 29 -8.44 -0.49 -5.21
C SER A 29 -8.36 -0.16 -6.70
N PHE A 30 -8.06 -1.14 -7.54
CA PHE A 30 -8.21 -0.98 -8.97
C PHE A 30 -9.66 -1.25 -9.37
N LYS A 31 -10.21 -0.43 -10.28
CA LYS A 31 -11.53 -0.73 -10.87
C LYS A 31 -11.36 -1.92 -11.82
N CYS A 32 -11.91 -3.07 -11.46
CA CYS A 32 -12.04 -4.21 -12.37
C CYS A 32 -13.52 -4.57 -12.56
N SER A 33 -13.84 -5.12 -13.72
CA SER A 33 -15.20 -5.57 -14.09
C SER A 33 -15.54 -6.97 -13.56
N THR A 34 -14.65 -7.58 -12.76
CA THR A 34 -14.76 -8.94 -12.24
C THR A 34 -14.91 -8.92 -10.71
N GLU A 35 -15.53 -9.96 -10.13
CA GLU A 35 -15.86 -10.06 -8.69
C GLU A 35 -14.67 -9.89 -7.73
N SER A 36 -13.43 -10.06 -8.19
CA SER A 36 -12.22 -9.90 -7.36
C SER A 36 -11.28 -8.86 -7.96
N CYS A 37 -11.41 -7.61 -7.50
CA CYS A 37 -10.49 -6.54 -7.84
C CYS A 37 -9.24 -6.62 -6.94
N PRO A 38 -8.02 -6.51 -7.49
CA PRO A 38 -6.82 -6.48 -6.67
C PRO A 38 -6.80 -5.21 -5.81
N ILE A 39 -6.54 -5.41 -4.52
CA ILE A 39 -6.38 -4.33 -3.53
C ILE A 39 -4.91 -4.28 -3.14
N VAL A 40 -4.31 -3.09 -3.22
CA VAL A 40 -2.90 -2.86 -2.88
C VAL A 40 -2.81 -1.84 -1.75
N TYR A 41 -2.06 -2.14 -0.70
CA TYR A 41 -1.77 -1.18 0.36
C TYR A 41 -0.48 -0.42 0.07
N ARG A 42 -0.48 0.90 0.27
CA ARG A 42 0.70 1.76 0.16
C ARG A 42 0.76 2.77 1.30
N CYS A 43 1.91 3.40 1.51
CA CYS A 43 2.06 4.54 2.40
C CYS A 43 1.94 5.85 1.61
N MET A 44 1.26 6.83 2.19
CA MET A 44 1.05 8.15 1.61
C MET A 44 1.38 9.24 2.64
N CYS A 45 2.16 10.23 2.21
CA CYS A 45 2.37 11.46 2.98
C CYS A 45 2.26 12.67 2.06
N ARG A 46 1.44 13.66 2.46
CA ARG A 46 1.18 14.90 1.69
C ARG A 46 0.89 14.68 0.20
N GLY A 47 0.13 13.63 -0.13
CA GLY A 47 -0.23 13.32 -1.52
C GLY A 47 0.80 12.49 -2.30
N LYS A 48 1.95 12.16 -1.70
CA LYS A 48 2.99 11.33 -2.33
C LYS A 48 2.93 9.91 -1.82
N TYR A 49 3.05 8.94 -2.72
CA TYR A 49 3.16 7.52 -2.38
C TYR A 49 4.61 7.16 -2.10
N TYR A 50 4.82 6.33 -1.08
CA TYR A 50 6.14 5.85 -0.68
C TYR A 50 6.19 4.32 -0.82
N HIS A 51 7.36 3.82 -1.19
CA HIS A 51 7.63 2.39 -1.23
C HIS A 51 7.64 1.83 0.19
N VAL A 52 6.91 0.75 0.42
CA VAL A 52 6.92 0.07 1.71
C VAL A 52 7.90 -1.10 1.61
N PRO A 53 8.88 -1.21 2.52
CA PRO A 53 9.71 -2.41 2.58
C PRO A 53 8.83 -3.61 3.00
N SER A 54 8.87 -4.67 2.20
CA SER A 54 8.39 -6.00 2.61
C SER A 54 9.53 -6.66 3.39
N ASN A 55 9.30 -6.94 4.68
CA ASN A 55 10.25 -7.65 5.53
C ASN A 55 10.38 -9.13 5.11
#